data_AF-A0A9E5YBH0-F1
#
_entry.id   AF-A0A9E5YBH0-F1
#
_cell.length_a   1.000
_cell.length_b   1.000
_cell.length_c   1.000
_cell.angle_alpha   90.00
_cell.angle_beta   90.00
_cell.angle_gamma   90.00
#
_symmetry.space_group_name_H-M   'P 1'
#
loop_
_entity.id
_entity.type
_entity.pdbx_description
1 polymer ?
#
loop_
_entity_poly.entity_id
_entity_poly.type
_entity_poly.pdbx_seq_one_letter_code
_entity_poly.pdbx_strand_id
1 'polypeptide(L)'
;MKAPTNTLPLWKKNILKDPTKNMKSIESLNKKVTRGLLPDITFLLDIDPKVMLKRGKAEDRIEEENFLFYTRVREGYLQIAKSFPERIKSLDGEKNPLEISLEIREILNKTLGE
;
A
#
# COMPACT_ATOMS: atom_id res chain seq x y z
N MET A 1 5.53 9.95 -39.48
CA MET A 1 5.80 9.62 -38.07
C MET A 1 4.44 9.41 -37.39
N LYS A 2 4.09 8.18 -36.97
CA LYS A 2 2.81 7.92 -36.28
C LYS A 2 3.01 8.18 -34.78
N ALA A 3 2.13 8.98 -34.19
CA ALA A 3 2.10 9.24 -32.76
C ALA A 3 1.97 7.93 -31.96
N PRO A 4 2.60 7.79 -30.78
CA PRO A 4 2.42 6.61 -29.96
C PRO A 4 0.95 6.55 -29.51
N THR A 5 0.27 5.47 -29.88
CA THR A 5 -1.11 5.20 -29.47
C THR A 5 -1.15 5.04 -27.96
N ASN A 6 -1.69 6.05 -27.28
CA ASN A 6 -1.89 6.11 -25.83
C ASN A 6 -3.03 5.16 -25.40
N THR A 7 -2.86 3.86 -25.60
CA THR A 7 -3.82 2.86 -25.17
C THR A 7 -3.25 2.07 -24.01
N LEU A 8 -3.84 2.28 -22.83
CA LEU A 8 -3.57 1.49 -21.63
C LEU A 8 -3.67 -0.03 -21.94
N PRO A 9 -2.76 -0.86 -21.39
CA PRO A 9 -2.85 -2.32 -21.49
C PRO A 9 -4.21 -2.86 -21.06
N LEU A 10 -4.66 -3.97 -21.65
CA LEU A 10 -5.97 -4.59 -21.37
C LEU A 10 -6.21 -4.86 -19.88
N TRP A 11 -5.18 -5.27 -19.14
CA TRP A 11 -5.27 -5.52 -17.71
C TRP A 11 -5.58 -4.24 -16.91
N LYS A 12 -5.01 -3.07 -17.29
CA LYS A 12 -5.33 -1.77 -16.68
C LYS A 12 -6.78 -1.37 -16.97
N LYS A 13 -7.24 -1.56 -18.21
CA LYS A 13 -8.63 -1.27 -18.60
C LYS A 13 -9.65 -2.09 -17.81
N ASN A 14 -9.31 -3.33 -17.44
CA ASN A 14 -10.21 -4.20 -16.68
C ASN A 14 -10.24 -3.87 -15.18
N ILE A 15 -9.10 -3.46 -14.59
CA ILE A 15 -9.04 -3.03 -13.18
C ILE A 15 -9.86 -1.76 -12.94
N LEU A 16 -9.84 -0.82 -13.89
CA LEU A 16 -10.52 0.49 -13.76
C LEU A 16 -12.04 0.44 -13.92
N LYS A 17 -12.62 -0.68 -14.37
CA LYS A 17 -14.08 -0.79 -14.66
C LYS A 17 -14.94 -1.01 -13.43
N ASP A 18 -14.44 -1.69 -12.41
CA ASP A 18 -15.14 -1.89 -11.13
C ASP A 18 -14.14 -2.23 -10.01
N PRO A 19 -13.65 -1.21 -9.27
CA PRO A 19 -12.65 -1.43 -8.22
C PRO A 19 -13.22 -2.20 -7.01
N THR A 20 -14.53 -2.15 -6.77
CA THR A 20 -15.16 -2.72 -5.56
C THR A 20 -15.43 -4.21 -5.66
N LYS A 21 -15.79 -4.71 -6.85
CA LYS A 21 -15.99 -6.13 -7.13
C LYS A 21 -14.69 -6.95 -7.01
N ASN A 22 -13.56 -6.32 -7.31
CA ASN A 22 -12.25 -6.95 -7.17
C ASN A 22 -11.85 -7.11 -5.70
N MET A 23 -12.23 -6.19 -4.80
CA MET A 23 -11.78 -6.20 -3.40
C MET A 23 -12.25 -7.43 -2.62
N LYS A 24 -13.56 -7.75 -2.66
CA LYS A 24 -14.10 -8.94 -1.99
C LYS A 24 -13.50 -10.25 -2.53
N SER A 25 -13.18 -10.28 -3.82
CA SER A 25 -12.54 -11.42 -4.46
C SER A 25 -11.09 -11.59 -3.97
N ILE A 26 -10.35 -10.48 -3.84
CA ILE A 26 -8.98 -10.47 -3.31
C ILE A 26 -8.98 -10.90 -1.84
N GLU A 27 -9.89 -10.37 -1.01
CA GLU A 27 -10.01 -10.77 0.40
C GLU A 27 -10.32 -12.26 0.57
N SER A 28 -11.27 -12.77 -0.21
CA SER A 28 -11.64 -14.20 -0.21
C SER A 28 -10.46 -15.08 -0.64
N LEU A 29 -9.73 -14.66 -1.67
CA LEU A 29 -8.53 -15.37 -2.14
C LEU A 29 -7.44 -15.37 -1.07
N ASN A 30 -7.12 -14.19 -0.50
CA ASN A 30 -6.14 -14.04 0.56
C ASN A 30 -6.48 -14.94 1.74
N LYS A 31 -7.72 -14.90 2.23
CA LYS A 31 -8.19 -15.77 3.32
C LYS A 31 -8.01 -17.26 2.99
N LYS A 32 -8.27 -17.66 1.74
CA LYS A 32 -8.11 -19.05 1.31
C LYS A 32 -6.64 -19.48 1.27
N VAL A 33 -5.76 -18.67 0.67
CA VAL A 33 -4.35 -19.03 0.49
C VAL A 33 -3.56 -18.94 1.79
N THR A 34 -3.89 -17.98 2.67
CA THR A 34 -3.26 -17.85 3.99
C THR A 34 -3.91 -18.74 5.05
N ARG A 35 -4.98 -19.48 4.71
CA ARG A 35 -5.81 -20.23 5.66
C ARG A 35 -6.35 -19.35 6.80
N GLY A 36 -6.62 -18.09 6.49
CA GLY A 36 -7.11 -17.11 7.46
C GLY A 36 -6.04 -16.54 8.39
N LEU A 37 -4.76 -16.90 8.21
CA LEU A 37 -3.67 -16.27 8.96
C LEU A 37 -3.60 -14.78 8.61
N LEU A 38 -3.53 -13.97 9.65
CA LEU A 38 -3.33 -12.52 9.58
C LEU A 38 -2.11 -12.16 10.44
N PRO A 39 -1.34 -11.12 10.07
CA PRO A 39 -0.31 -10.60 10.94
C PRO A 39 -0.92 -10.06 12.24
N ASP A 40 -0.27 -10.34 13.38
CA ASP A 40 -0.63 -9.77 14.68
C ASP A 40 -0.47 -8.24 14.68
N ILE A 41 0.55 -7.75 13.98
CA ILE A 41 0.80 -6.34 13.76
C ILE A 41 1.26 -6.06 12.32
N THR A 42 0.87 -4.93 11.77
CA THR A 42 1.30 -4.42 10.46
C THR A 42 1.55 -2.93 10.59
N PHE A 43 2.75 -2.48 10.20
CA PHE A 43 3.07 -1.06 10.15
C PHE A 43 2.79 -0.51 8.75
N LEU A 44 1.94 0.51 8.67
CA LEU A 44 1.73 1.27 7.44
C LEU A 44 2.57 2.55 7.51
N LEU A 45 3.61 2.64 6.68
CA LEU A 45 4.36 3.89 6.52
C LEU A 45 3.60 4.79 5.54
N ASP A 46 2.85 5.76 6.05
CA ASP A 46 2.11 6.70 5.22
C ASP A 46 3.05 7.80 4.71
N ILE A 47 3.16 7.93 3.39
CA ILE A 47 4.05 8.89 2.72
C ILE A 47 3.26 9.57 1.62
N ASP A 48 3.38 10.90 1.49
CA ASP A 48 2.81 11.58 0.34
C ASP A 48 3.40 11.04 -0.98
N PRO A 49 2.58 10.67 -1.98
CA PRO A 49 3.09 10.13 -3.23
C PRO A 49 4.08 11.06 -3.96
N LYS A 50 3.98 12.39 -3.78
CA LYS A 50 4.96 13.34 -4.33
C LYS A 50 6.32 13.21 -3.66
N VAL A 51 6.36 12.90 -2.37
CA VAL A 51 7.60 12.66 -1.62
C VAL A 51 8.18 11.30 -2.00
N MET A 52 7.34 10.26 -2.05
CA MET A 52 7.75 8.90 -2.44
C MET A 52 8.38 8.87 -3.85
N LEU A 53 7.75 9.51 -4.83
CA LEU A 53 8.26 9.60 -6.20
C LEU A 53 9.62 10.32 -6.33
N LYS A 54 9.96 11.20 -5.38
CA LYS A 54 11.28 11.85 -5.35
C LYS A 54 12.37 10.95 -4.75
N ARG A 55 11.98 9.98 -3.91
CA ARG A 55 12.89 9.05 -3.22
C ARG A 55 13.20 7.82 -4.07
N GLY A 56 12.25 7.38 -4.90
CA GLY A 56 12.37 6.17 -5.72
C GLY A 56 13.28 6.32 -6.94
N LYS A 57 13.94 5.23 -7.31
CA LYS A 57 14.46 5.00 -8.67
C LYS A 57 13.53 3.98 -9.31
N ALA A 58 13.22 4.14 -10.60
CA ALA A 58 12.40 3.16 -11.30
C ALA A 58 13.26 1.92 -11.62
N GLU A 59 12.98 0.82 -10.94
CA GLU A 59 13.63 -0.48 -11.09
C GLU A 59 12.64 -1.53 -11.59
N ASP A 60 11.32 -1.33 -11.42
CA ASP A 60 10.29 -2.23 -11.94
C ASP A 60 9.03 -1.57 -12.55
N ARG A 61 8.15 -2.40 -13.11
CA ARG A 61 6.92 -1.98 -13.81
C ARG A 61 5.94 -1.21 -12.90
N ILE A 62 5.92 -1.50 -11.60
CA ILE A 62 5.04 -0.80 -10.66
C ILE A 62 5.64 0.56 -10.35
N GLU A 63 6.95 0.64 -10.21
CA GLU A 63 7.69 1.87 -9.96
C GLU A 63 7.55 2.89 -11.10
N GLU A 64 7.35 2.41 -12.34
CA GLU A 64 7.02 3.22 -13.53
C GLU A 64 5.60 3.82 -13.56
N GLU A 65 4.72 3.47 -12.61
CA GLU A 65 3.37 4.02 -12.56
C GLU A 65 3.36 5.52 -12.20
N ASN A 66 2.23 6.19 -12.44
CA ASN A 66 2.13 7.65 -12.26
C ASN A 66 1.61 8.04 -10.86
N PHE A 67 1.70 9.33 -10.56
CA PHE A 67 1.19 9.93 -9.31
C PHE A 67 -0.22 9.47 -8.95
N LEU A 68 -1.16 9.46 -9.91
CA LEU A 68 -2.55 9.07 -9.65
C LEU A 68 -2.68 7.60 -9.25
N PHE A 69 -1.82 6.72 -9.76
CA PHE A 69 -1.76 5.34 -9.31
C PHE A 69 -1.35 5.26 -7.84
N TYR A 70 -0.26 5.92 -7.46
CA TYR A 70 0.22 5.92 -6.07
C TYR A 70 -0.77 6.60 -5.11
N THR A 71 -1.48 7.64 -5.54
CA THR A 71 -2.56 8.24 -4.75
C THR A 71 -3.64 7.22 -4.43
N ARG A 72 -4.11 6.46 -5.42
CA ARG A 72 -5.11 5.39 -5.20
C ARG A 72 -4.58 4.27 -4.31
N VAL A 73 -3.32 3.90 -4.46
CA VAL A 73 -2.66 2.89 -3.61
C VAL A 73 -2.63 3.35 -2.15
N ARG A 74 -2.20 4.60 -1.91
CA ARG A 74 -2.20 5.21 -0.57
C ARG A 74 -3.60 5.23 0.05
N GLU A 75 -4.59 5.70 -0.71
CA GLU A 75 -5.99 5.73 -0.25
C GLU A 75 -6.50 4.34 0.12
N GLY A 76 -6.18 3.31 -0.68
CA GLY A 76 -6.53 1.93 -0.38
C GLY A 76 -5.91 1.42 0.92
N TYR A 77 -4.61 1.63 1.13
CA TYR A 77 -3.95 1.25 2.38
C TYR A 77 -4.51 1.98 3.60
N LEU A 78 -4.80 3.28 3.48
CA LEU A 78 -5.42 4.05 4.55
C LEU A 78 -6.84 3.55 4.89
N GLN A 79 -7.62 3.12 3.91
CA GLN A 79 -8.93 2.49 4.14
C GLN A 79 -8.80 1.15 4.88
N ILE A 80 -7.81 0.33 4.50
CA ILE A 80 -7.53 -0.94 5.17
C ILE A 80 -7.09 -0.68 6.62
N ALA A 81 -6.19 0.27 6.85
CA ALA A 81 -5.73 0.65 8.19
C ALA A 81 -6.90 1.10 9.09
N LYS A 82 -7.80 1.93 8.55
CA LYS A 82 -9.03 2.35 9.26
C LYS A 82 -9.98 1.19 9.59
N SER A 83 -9.99 0.15 8.77
CA SER A 83 -10.85 -1.03 8.98
C SER A 83 -10.27 -2.01 10.00
N PHE A 84 -8.97 -1.95 10.28
CA PHE A 84 -8.27 -2.84 11.20
C PHE A 84 -7.32 -2.09 12.15
N PRO A 85 -7.80 -1.10 12.92
CA PRO A 85 -6.95 -0.22 13.74
C PRO A 85 -6.23 -0.96 14.87
N GLU A 86 -6.76 -2.12 15.30
CA GLU A 86 -6.14 -2.95 16.34
C GLU A 86 -4.81 -3.54 15.88
N ARG A 87 -4.73 -4.05 14.64
CA ARG A 87 -3.51 -4.71 14.11
C ARG A 87 -2.69 -3.84 13.16
N ILE A 88 -3.27 -2.79 12.58
CA ILE A 88 -2.55 -1.90 11.65
C ILE A 88 -2.22 -0.59 12.34
N LYS A 89 -0.93 -0.28 12.44
CA LYS A 89 -0.41 0.96 13.03
C LYS A 89 0.16 1.84 11.92
N SER A 90 -0.51 2.94 11.64
CA SER A 90 -0.05 3.93 10.66
C SER A 90 1.00 4.84 11.30
N LEU A 91 2.13 4.99 10.62
CA LEU A 91 3.25 5.85 11.02
C LEU A 91 3.51 6.88 9.93
N ASP A 92 4.02 8.04 10.35
CA ASP A 92 4.52 9.05 9.42
C ASP A 92 5.82 8.56 8.77
N GLY A 93 5.75 8.19 7.49
CA GLY A 93 6.89 7.71 6.72
C GLY A 93 7.75 8.83 6.11
N GLU A 94 7.38 10.10 6.32
CA GLU A 94 8.19 11.24 5.86
C GLU A 94 9.34 11.55 6.82
N LYS A 95 9.21 11.13 8.08
CA LYS A 95 10.29 11.12 9.10
C LYS A 95 11.56 10.43 8.59
N ASN A 96 12.68 10.69 9.26
CA ASN A 96 13.91 10.00 8.91
C ASN A 96 13.85 8.51 9.37
N PRO A 97 14.63 7.61 8.73
CA PRO A 97 14.56 6.18 9.05
C PRO A 97 14.85 5.82 10.50
N LEU A 98 15.71 6.57 11.19
CA LEU A 98 16.04 6.31 12.59
C LEU A 98 14.82 6.60 13.49
N GLU A 99 14.15 7.74 13.31
CA GLU A 99 12.93 8.09 14.03
C GLU A 99 11.83 7.04 13.83
N ILE A 100 11.57 6.65 12.58
CA ILE A 100 10.58 5.61 12.26
C ILE A 100 10.93 4.29 12.95
N SER A 101 12.21 3.91 12.93
CA SER A 101 12.66 2.65 13.56
C SER A 101 12.49 2.65 15.08
N LEU A 102 12.70 3.80 15.74
CA LEU A 102 12.51 3.94 17.18
C LEU A 102 11.02 3.87 17.54
N GLU A 103 10.15 4.53 16.75
CA GLU A 103 8.70 4.51 16.93
C GLU A 103 8.13 3.08 16.73
N ILE A 104 8.59 2.35 15.71
CA ILE A 104 8.24 0.94 15.50
C ILE A 104 8.62 0.09 16.71
N ARG A 105 9.84 0.26 17.23
CA ARG A 105 10.31 -0.49 18.41
C ARG A 105 9.47 -0.21 19.64
N GLU A 106 9.15 1.06 19.89
CA GLU A 106 8.31 1.45 21.03
C GLU A 106 6.93 0.78 20.96
N ILE A 107 6.31 0.76 19.78
CA ILE A 107 5.00 0.12 19.57
C ILE A 107 5.10 -1.40 19.74
N LEU A 108 6.17 -2.02 19.24
CA LEU A 108 6.39 -3.47 19.39
C LEU A 108 6.54 -3.86 20.86
N ASN A 109 7.37 -3.17 21.63
CA ASN A 109 7.56 -3.47 23.05
C ASN A 109 6.24 -3.38 23.83
N LYS A 110 5.46 -2.31 23.59
CA LYS A 110 4.11 -2.15 24.16
C LYS A 110 3.16 -3.29 23.78
N THR A 111 3.27 -3.82 22.57
CA THR A 111 2.42 -4.90 22.06
C THR A 111 2.83 -6.26 22.63
N LEU A 112 4.14 -6.48 22.83
CA LEU A 112 4.70 -7.73 23.36
C LEU A 112 4.71 -7.78 24.89
N GLY A 113 4.48 -6.66 25.57
CA GLY A 113 4.45 -6.58 27.03
C GLY A 113 5.85 -6.50 27.67
N GLU A 114 6.83 -5.97 26.93
CA GLU A 114 8.20 -5.70 27.41
C GLU A 114 8.39 -4.24 27.83
#